data_AF-A0A7C2NCI5-F1
#
_entry.id   AF-A0A7C2NCI5-F1
#
_cell.length_a   1.000
_cell.length_b   1.000
_cell.length_c   1.000
_cell.angle_alpha   90.00
_cell.angle_beta   90.00
_cell.angle_gamma   90.00
#
_symmetry.space_group_name_H-M   'P 1'
#
loop_
_entity.id
_entity.type
_entity.pdbx_description
1 polymer ?
#
loop_
_entity_poly.entity_id
_entity_poly.type
_entity_poly.pdbx_seq_one_letter_code
_entity_poly.pdbx_strand_id
1 'polypeptide(L)'
;MINPKLISRIITNTDLKTKLRLAKVIPRLGKADEVTKCMLCPNMCLHVCPTFDAERRLTVSPSVKSRLAYLGETDEAIYHCLPCDACRNACPMGISVNENLRAFRGGETALKAIERFERSVKIQIEERNGRVLYFPGCRTFESDLFDTTVEVLEKLGVDFALANVDCCGMPYHELGLSDKFREKIAKLRQISVEV
;
A
#
# COMPACT_ATOMS: atom_id res chain seq x y z
N MET A 1 -20.51 -4.26 15.09
CA MET A 1 -21.89 -3.89 15.49
C MET A 1 -21.91 -3.60 16.99
N ILE A 2 -22.52 -2.49 17.42
CA ILE A 2 -22.62 -2.15 18.84
C ILE A 2 -23.66 -3.07 19.51
N ASN A 3 -23.36 -3.53 20.73
CA ASN A 3 -24.20 -4.45 21.50
C ASN A 3 -25.63 -3.87 21.67
N PRO A 4 -26.70 -4.59 21.25
CA PRO A 4 -28.08 -4.14 21.40
C PRO A 4 -28.49 -3.79 22.83
N LYS A 5 -27.93 -4.47 23.83
CA LYS A 5 -28.17 -4.19 25.25
C LYS A 5 -27.58 -2.84 25.68
N LEU A 6 -26.43 -2.45 25.12
CA LEU A 6 -25.81 -1.16 25.37
C LEU A 6 -26.65 -0.02 24.78
N ILE A 7 -27.18 -0.21 23.56
CA ILE A 7 -28.07 0.75 22.89
C ILE A 7 -29.35 0.97 23.70
N SER A 8 -30.00 -0.11 24.15
CA SER A 8 -31.21 -0.04 25.00
C SER A 8 -30.97 0.73 26.30
N ARG A 9 -29.80 0.52 26.94
CA ARG A 9 -29.41 1.19 28.19
C ARG A 9 -29.13 2.69 28.02
N ILE A 10 -28.57 3.10 26.88
CA ILE A 10 -28.33 4.52 26.55
C ILE A 10 -29.66 5.25 26.31
N ILE A 11 -30.61 4.59 25.64
CA ILE A 11 -31.90 5.17 25.27
C ILE A 11 -32.86 5.27 26.46
N THR A 12 -32.81 4.33 27.42
CA THR A 12 -33.78 4.28 28.52
C THR A 12 -33.68 5.47 29.49
N ASN A 13 -32.49 6.04 29.68
CA ASN A 13 -32.23 7.11 30.65
C ASN A 13 -32.10 8.51 30.02
N THR A 14 -32.65 8.74 28.82
CA THR A 14 -32.53 10.02 28.10
C THR A 14 -33.88 10.64 27.75
N ASP A 15 -33.94 11.97 27.70
CA ASP A 15 -35.13 12.72 27.32
C ASP A 15 -35.52 12.47 25.84
N LEU A 16 -36.76 12.81 25.48
CA LEU A 16 -37.30 12.54 24.14
C LEU A 16 -36.48 13.21 23.02
N LYS A 17 -35.97 14.42 23.29
CA LYS A 17 -35.15 15.20 22.35
C LYS A 17 -33.80 14.52 22.11
N THR A 18 -33.22 13.94 23.15
CA THR A 18 -31.96 13.19 23.11
C THR A 18 -32.15 11.84 22.44
N LYS A 19 -33.26 11.13 22.70
CA LYS A 19 -33.63 9.90 21.98
C LYS A 19 -33.72 10.12 20.47
N LEU A 20 -34.37 11.21 20.04
CA LEU A 20 -34.49 11.58 18.61
C LEU A 20 -33.13 11.91 17.97
N ARG A 21 -32.23 12.58 18.70
CA ARG A 21 -30.86 12.84 18.24
C ARG A 21 -30.05 11.53 18.16
N LEU A 22 -30.11 10.72 19.20
CA LEU A 22 -29.40 9.44 19.27
C LEU A 22 -29.87 8.46 18.19
N ALA A 23 -31.16 8.42 17.86
CA ALA A 23 -31.68 7.60 16.77
C ALA A 23 -31.02 7.92 15.40
N LYS A 24 -30.58 9.17 15.19
CA LYS A 24 -29.84 9.58 13.99
C LYS A 24 -28.35 9.21 14.04
N VAL A 25 -27.77 9.13 15.22
CA VAL A 25 -26.31 8.94 15.44
C VAL A 25 -25.95 7.48 15.70
N ILE A 26 -26.75 6.73 16.45
CA ILE A 26 -26.53 5.31 16.80
C ILE A 26 -26.29 4.43 15.56
N PRO A 27 -27.03 4.58 14.44
CA PRO A 27 -26.76 3.80 13.23
C PRO A 27 -25.42 4.12 12.56
N ARG A 28 -24.80 5.27 12.89
CA ARG A 28 -23.51 5.74 12.35
C ARG A 28 -22.35 5.52 13.32
N LEU A 29 -22.64 5.31 14.61
CA LEU A 29 -21.65 5.03 15.65
C LEU A 29 -20.85 3.76 15.30
N GLY A 30 -19.53 3.90 15.22
CA GLY A 30 -18.61 2.83 14.83
C GLY A 30 -18.50 2.57 13.32
N LYS A 31 -19.20 3.32 12.46
CA LYS A 31 -19.11 3.22 10.99
C LYS A 31 -18.10 4.20 10.37
N ALA A 32 -17.02 4.48 11.08
CA ALA A 32 -15.91 5.23 10.50
C ALA A 32 -15.12 4.33 9.53
N ASP A 33 -14.67 4.89 8.41
CA ASP A 33 -13.72 4.24 7.51
C ASP A 33 -12.36 4.05 8.21
N GLU A 34 -11.48 3.28 7.58
CA GLU A 34 -10.18 2.94 8.17
C GLU A 34 -9.25 4.14 8.34
N VAL A 35 -9.32 5.13 7.44
CA VAL A 35 -8.55 6.38 7.53
C VAL A 35 -8.96 7.15 8.77
N THR A 36 -10.27 7.33 8.98
CA THR A 36 -10.82 8.02 10.15
C THR A 36 -10.50 7.29 11.45
N LYS A 37 -10.60 5.95 11.47
CA LYS A 37 -10.21 5.14 12.64
C LYS A 37 -8.72 5.30 12.96
N CYS A 38 -7.87 5.29 11.95
CA CYS A 38 -6.43 5.46 12.15
C CYS A 38 -6.08 6.88 12.61
N MET A 39 -6.67 7.92 12.01
CA MET A 39 -6.47 9.34 12.37
C MET A 39 -6.75 9.64 13.85
N LEU A 40 -7.73 8.95 14.45
CA LEU A 40 -8.14 9.13 15.85
C LEU A 40 -7.38 8.22 16.83
N CYS A 41 -6.53 7.33 16.32
CA CYS A 41 -5.74 6.41 17.14
C CYS A 41 -4.58 7.15 17.83
N PRO A 42 -4.25 6.82 19.09
CA PRO A 42 -3.08 7.36 19.79
C PRO A 42 -1.75 6.75 19.32
N ASN A 43 -1.63 6.39 18.02
CA ASN A 43 -0.42 5.83 17.43
C ASN A 43 0.08 4.52 18.08
N MET A 44 -0.81 3.55 18.33
CA MET A 44 -0.42 2.28 18.97
C MET A 44 0.69 1.52 18.21
N CYS A 45 0.76 1.65 16.89
CA CYS A 45 1.76 1.03 16.03
C CYS A 45 3.03 1.88 15.82
N LEU A 46 3.22 2.98 16.57
CA LEU A 46 4.34 3.91 16.38
C LEU A 46 5.70 3.21 16.44
N HIS A 47 5.85 2.31 17.41
CA HIS A 47 7.10 1.61 17.72
C HIS A 47 7.56 0.64 16.63
N VAL A 48 6.69 0.26 15.69
CA VAL A 48 7.05 -0.60 14.55
C VAL A 48 7.22 0.19 13.25
N CYS A 49 7.05 1.51 13.27
CA CYS A 49 7.16 2.33 12.06
C CYS A 49 8.62 2.74 11.81
N PRO A 50 9.32 2.15 10.82
CA PRO A 50 10.73 2.47 10.56
C PRO A 50 10.95 3.93 10.15
N THR A 51 10.00 4.52 9.42
CA THR A 51 10.05 5.94 9.06
C THR A 51 10.04 6.85 10.29
N PHE A 52 9.13 6.58 11.24
CA PHE A 52 9.07 7.35 12.46
C PHE A 52 10.33 7.15 13.30
N ASP A 53 10.84 5.93 13.35
CA ASP A 53 12.07 5.65 14.09
C ASP A 53 13.28 6.40 13.52
N ALA A 54 13.40 6.48 12.20
CA ALA A 54 14.46 7.22 11.52
C ALA A 54 14.33 8.75 11.68
N GLU A 55 13.14 9.31 11.51
CA GLU A 55 12.96 10.77 11.48
C GLU A 55 12.62 11.39 12.83
N ARG A 56 12.03 10.62 13.75
CA ARG A 56 11.57 11.05 15.08
C ARG A 56 10.63 12.26 15.06
N ARG A 57 9.92 12.48 13.95
CA ARG A 57 8.92 13.54 13.77
C ARG A 57 7.52 12.95 13.81
N LEU A 58 6.62 13.54 14.58
CA LEU A 58 5.24 13.06 14.68
C LEU A 58 4.46 13.19 13.37
N THR A 59 4.84 14.11 12.48
CA THR A 59 4.21 14.28 11.15
C THR A 59 4.27 13.02 10.30
N VAL A 60 5.34 12.22 10.43
CA VAL A 60 5.49 10.96 9.69
C VAL A 60 4.96 9.74 10.45
N SER A 61 4.34 9.94 11.62
CA SER A 61 3.72 8.86 12.39
C SER A 61 2.49 8.29 11.66
N PRO A 62 2.14 7.01 11.89
CA PRO A 62 1.01 6.36 11.23
C PRO A 62 -0.33 7.13 11.30
N SER A 63 -0.76 7.55 12.49
CA SER A 63 -2.06 8.24 12.65
C SER A 63 -2.05 9.66 12.10
N VAL A 64 -0.91 10.36 12.17
CA VAL A 64 -0.80 11.72 11.61
C VAL A 64 -0.79 11.66 10.08
N LYS A 65 -0.13 10.67 9.47
CA LYS A 65 -0.26 10.43 8.03
C LYS A 65 -1.71 10.17 7.61
N SER A 66 -2.45 9.35 8.36
CA SER A 66 -3.89 9.17 8.10
C SER A 66 -4.72 10.43 8.34
N ARG A 67 -4.30 11.32 9.26
CA ARG A 67 -4.92 12.64 9.43
C ARG A 67 -4.72 13.52 8.21
N LEU A 68 -3.49 13.61 7.69
CA LEU A 68 -3.15 14.38 6.50
C LEU A 68 -3.95 13.88 5.29
N ALA A 69 -4.01 12.56 5.12
CA ALA A 69 -4.86 11.92 4.11
C ALA A 69 -6.34 12.30 4.27
N TYR A 70 -6.91 12.19 5.47
CA TYR A 70 -8.31 12.56 5.73
C TYR A 70 -8.61 14.03 5.39
N LEU A 71 -7.67 14.94 5.66
CA LEU A 71 -7.81 16.37 5.35
C LEU A 71 -7.59 16.71 3.87
N GLY A 72 -7.16 15.73 3.06
CA GLY A 72 -6.79 15.95 1.67
C GLY A 72 -5.50 16.75 1.50
N GLU A 73 -4.69 16.85 2.56
CA GLU A 73 -3.39 17.50 2.51
C GLU A 73 -2.38 16.49 1.92
N THR A 74 -1.98 16.72 0.68
CA THR A 74 -0.92 15.95 0.01
C THR A 74 0.46 16.44 0.48
N ASP A 75 0.67 16.42 1.79
CA ASP A 75 1.94 16.75 2.42
C ASP A 75 3.00 15.70 2.07
N GLU A 76 4.26 16.10 1.98
CA GLU A 76 5.41 15.21 1.72
C GLU A 76 5.42 13.99 2.67
N ALA A 77 4.93 14.15 3.90
CA ALA A 77 4.88 13.10 4.91
C ALA A 77 4.13 11.84 4.45
N ILE A 78 3.09 11.92 3.61
CA ILE A 78 2.38 10.70 3.14
C ILE A 78 3.26 9.84 2.23
N TYR A 79 4.23 10.45 1.55
CA TYR A 79 5.18 9.78 0.67
C TYR A 79 6.37 9.16 1.41
N HIS A 80 6.55 9.48 2.70
CA HIS A 80 7.58 8.85 3.55
C HIS A 80 7.16 7.45 4.06
N CYS A 81 5.97 6.96 3.70
CA CYS A 81 5.57 5.59 3.99
C CYS A 81 6.42 4.60 3.16
N LEU A 82 6.94 3.53 3.78
CA LEU A 82 7.77 2.48 3.15
C LEU A 82 6.98 1.26 2.63
N PRO A 83 5.70 1.42 2.28
CA PRO A 83 4.72 0.33 2.12
C PRO A 83 4.90 -1.02 2.88
N CYS A 84 5.52 -1.07 4.05
CA CYS A 84 5.95 -2.34 4.67
C CYS A 84 4.86 -3.07 5.49
N ASP A 85 3.73 -2.42 5.75
CA ASP A 85 2.62 -2.94 6.57
C ASP A 85 2.99 -3.44 7.99
N ALA A 86 4.15 -3.07 8.51
CA ALA A 86 4.49 -3.29 9.92
C ALA A 86 3.41 -2.73 10.86
N CYS A 87 2.87 -1.55 10.50
CA CYS A 87 1.77 -0.92 11.22
C CYS A 87 0.49 -1.76 11.25
N ARG A 88 0.18 -2.50 10.17
CA ARG A 88 -1.00 -3.36 10.06
C ARG A 88 -0.89 -4.54 11.01
N ASN A 89 0.28 -5.17 11.04
CA ASN A 89 0.57 -6.32 11.92
C ASN A 89 0.51 -5.94 13.41
N ALA A 90 0.92 -4.72 13.76
CA ALA A 90 0.80 -4.21 15.12
C ALA A 90 -0.59 -3.64 15.45
N CYS A 91 -1.46 -3.44 14.45
CA CYS A 91 -2.76 -2.80 14.66
C CYS A 91 -3.78 -3.82 15.18
N PRO A 92 -4.42 -3.60 16.34
CA PRO A 92 -5.46 -4.51 16.85
C PRO A 92 -6.72 -4.53 15.96
N MET A 93 -6.86 -3.56 15.05
CA MET A 93 -7.96 -3.48 14.09
C MET A 93 -7.55 -3.96 12.69
N GLY A 94 -6.29 -4.36 12.48
CA GLY A 94 -5.78 -4.80 11.18
C GLY A 94 -5.75 -3.72 10.10
N ILE A 95 -5.77 -2.44 10.47
CA ILE A 95 -5.76 -1.30 9.54
C ILE A 95 -4.38 -1.16 8.92
N SER A 96 -4.30 -1.13 7.59
CA SER A 96 -3.09 -0.72 6.90
C SER A 96 -3.08 0.79 6.68
N VAL A 97 -2.04 1.44 7.20
CA VAL A 97 -1.78 2.84 6.87
C VAL A 97 -1.38 2.97 5.41
N ASN A 98 -0.62 2.01 4.86
CA ASN A 98 -0.21 2.08 3.46
C ASN A 98 -1.41 2.07 2.52
N GLU A 99 -2.32 1.12 2.70
CA GLU A 99 -3.52 1.00 1.86
C GLU A 99 -4.39 2.25 1.93
N ASN A 100 -4.57 2.80 3.14
CA ASN A 100 -5.25 4.06 3.36
C ASN A 100 -4.62 5.20 2.56
N LEU A 101 -3.28 5.32 2.59
CA LEU A 101 -2.58 6.43 1.94
C LEU A 101 -2.60 6.35 0.42
N ARG A 102 -2.69 5.16 -0.20
CA ARG A 102 -2.67 5.02 -1.67
C ARG A 102 -3.72 5.87 -2.37
N ALA A 103 -4.94 5.96 -1.82
CA ALA A 103 -6.02 6.74 -2.39
C ALA A 103 -5.77 8.27 -2.36
N PHE A 104 -4.81 8.72 -1.55
CA PHE A 104 -4.44 10.13 -1.38
C PHE A 104 -3.07 10.46 -1.97
N ARG A 105 -2.34 9.46 -2.47
CA ARG A 105 -1.14 9.65 -3.29
C ARG A 105 -1.57 9.95 -4.74
N GLY A 106 -0.68 10.56 -5.52
CA GLY A 106 -0.93 10.90 -6.92
C GLY A 106 -0.38 12.27 -7.29
N GLY A 107 -0.94 12.87 -8.33
CA GLY A 107 -0.56 14.21 -8.78
C GLY A 107 0.90 14.32 -9.21
N GLU A 108 1.43 15.54 -9.18
CA GLU A 108 2.77 15.85 -9.69
C GLU A 108 3.89 15.12 -8.94
N THR A 109 3.79 14.98 -7.61
CA THR A 109 4.79 14.28 -6.79
C THR A 109 4.92 12.81 -7.19
N ALA A 110 3.80 12.11 -7.34
CA ALA A 110 3.79 10.73 -7.81
C ALA A 110 4.35 10.59 -9.24
N LEU A 111 4.01 11.54 -10.13
CA LEU A 111 4.52 11.54 -11.51
C LEU A 111 6.03 11.76 -11.58
N LYS A 112 6.59 12.66 -10.77
CA LYS A 112 8.05 12.85 -10.67
C LYS A 112 8.75 11.63 -10.07
N ALA A 113 8.15 11.02 -9.05
CA ALA A 113 8.69 9.82 -8.42
C ALA A 113 8.77 8.64 -9.40
N ILE A 114 7.71 8.42 -10.20
CA ILE A 114 7.71 7.33 -11.18
C ILE A 114 8.66 7.59 -12.35
N GLU A 115 8.77 8.83 -12.82
CA GLU A 115 9.74 9.20 -13.87
C GLU A 115 11.18 8.93 -13.41
N ARG A 116 11.50 9.25 -12.16
CA ARG A 116 12.80 8.94 -11.57
C ARG A 116 13.06 7.43 -11.49
N PHE A 117 12.04 6.66 -11.10
CA PHE A 117 12.12 5.20 -11.03
C PHE A 117 12.32 4.56 -12.41
N GLU A 118 11.55 4.99 -13.41
CA GLU A 118 11.69 4.49 -14.79
C GLU A 118 13.09 4.76 -15.37
N ARG A 119 13.74 5.85 -14.95
CA ARG A 119 15.14 6.14 -15.33
C ARG A 119 16.17 5.28 -14.60
N SER A 120 15.89 4.86 -13.36
CA SER A 120 16.83 4.07 -12.57
C SER A 120 16.81 2.59 -12.94
N VAL A 121 15.68 2.08 -13.45
CA VAL A 121 15.52 0.68 -13.82
C VAL A 121 15.74 0.51 -15.33
N LYS A 122 16.89 -0.06 -15.70
CA LYS A 122 17.17 -0.49 -17.07
C LYS A 122 17.05 -2.01 -17.16
N ILE A 123 16.01 -2.48 -17.82
CA ILE A 123 15.81 -3.91 -18.07
C ILE A 123 16.48 -4.23 -19.40
N GLN A 124 17.56 -5.00 -19.36
CA GLN A 124 18.22 -5.58 -20.52
C GLN A 124 18.22 -7.09 -20.34
N ILE A 125 17.50 -7.79 -21.21
CA ILE A 125 17.30 -9.24 -21.13
C ILE A 125 17.44 -9.80 -22.54
N GLU A 126 18.19 -10.88 -22.68
CA GLU A 126 18.21 -11.68 -23.89
C GLU A 126 17.07 -12.70 -23.83
N GLU A 127 16.19 -12.66 -24.83
CA GLU A 127 15.03 -13.55 -24.86
C GLU A 127 15.44 -15.00 -25.06
N ARG A 128 14.81 -15.90 -24.31
CA ARG A 128 15.00 -17.35 -24.41
C ARG A 128 13.73 -18.09 -24.06
N ASN A 129 13.55 -19.25 -24.70
CA ASN A 129 12.48 -20.18 -24.39
C ASN A 129 12.90 -21.15 -23.29
N GLY A 130 11.92 -21.68 -22.57
CA GLY A 130 12.10 -22.74 -21.59
C GLY A 130 10.80 -23.09 -20.89
N ARG A 131 10.81 -24.16 -20.10
CA ARG A 131 9.62 -24.69 -19.43
C ARG A 131 9.13 -23.83 -18.26
N VAL A 132 9.99 -23.03 -17.64
CA VAL A 132 9.66 -22.22 -16.46
C VAL A 132 10.01 -20.75 -16.72
N LEU A 133 9.05 -19.84 -16.63
CA LEU A 133 9.35 -18.41 -16.75
C LEU A 133 10.13 -17.89 -15.53
N TYR A 134 11.32 -17.33 -15.76
CA TYR A 134 12.01 -16.54 -14.75
C TYR A 134 11.51 -15.09 -14.80
N PHE A 135 10.85 -14.66 -13.72
CA PHE A 135 10.34 -13.30 -13.57
C PHE A 135 11.20 -12.49 -12.58
N PRO A 136 12.23 -11.76 -13.04
CA PRO A 136 13.11 -10.97 -12.17
C PRO A 136 12.39 -9.74 -11.59
N GLY A 137 12.73 -9.40 -10.34
CA GLY A 137 12.24 -8.18 -9.71
C GLY A 137 13.07 -6.96 -10.13
N CYS A 138 12.48 -5.76 -10.14
CA CYS A 138 13.19 -4.53 -10.55
C CYS A 138 14.51 -4.29 -9.79
N ARG A 139 14.59 -4.71 -8.52
CA ARG A 139 15.78 -4.57 -7.68
C ARG A 139 16.98 -5.42 -8.13
N THR A 140 16.75 -6.53 -8.84
CA THR A 140 17.85 -7.38 -9.30
C THR A 140 18.67 -6.71 -10.41
N PHE A 141 18.04 -5.83 -11.18
CA PHE A 141 18.71 -5.03 -12.22
C PHE A 141 19.51 -3.87 -11.64
N GLU A 142 19.13 -3.36 -10.46
CA GLU A 142 19.88 -2.29 -9.79
C GLU A 142 21.15 -2.78 -9.08
N SER A 143 21.28 -4.08 -8.88
CA SER A 143 22.29 -4.71 -8.03
C SER A 143 23.15 -5.76 -8.74
N ASP A 144 23.07 -5.82 -10.09
CA ASP A 144 23.73 -6.83 -10.94
C ASP A 144 23.43 -8.29 -10.53
N LEU A 145 22.38 -8.50 -9.73
CA LEU A 145 21.94 -9.83 -9.28
C LEU A 145 21.21 -10.60 -10.38
N PHE A 146 20.72 -9.90 -11.41
CA PHE A 146 20.05 -10.54 -12.53
C PHE A 146 20.96 -11.56 -13.23
N ASP A 147 22.15 -11.12 -13.69
CA ASP A 147 23.11 -11.97 -14.40
C ASP A 147 23.61 -13.12 -13.53
N THR A 148 23.88 -12.83 -12.25
CA THR A 148 24.28 -13.86 -11.27
C THR A 148 23.19 -14.92 -11.13
N THR A 149 21.91 -14.52 -11.11
CA THR A 149 20.79 -15.47 -11.01
C THR A 149 20.66 -16.31 -12.27
N VAL A 150 20.83 -15.72 -13.45
CA VAL A 150 20.84 -16.43 -14.74
C VAL A 150 21.94 -17.49 -14.76
N GLU A 151 23.18 -17.12 -14.39
CA GLU A 151 24.32 -18.05 -14.34
C GLU A 151 24.07 -19.23 -13.39
N VAL A 152 23.48 -18.97 -12.22
CA VAL A 152 23.12 -20.02 -11.26
C VAL A 152 22.07 -20.96 -11.83
N LEU A 153 21.03 -20.44 -12.47
CA LEU A 153 19.97 -21.25 -13.08
C LEU A 153 20.53 -22.15 -14.20
N GLU A 154 21.46 -21.64 -15.01
CA GLU A 154 22.13 -22.40 -16.07
C GLU A 154 23.01 -23.52 -15.49
N LYS A 155 23.82 -23.23 -14.47
CA LYS A 155 24.66 -24.24 -13.80
C LYS A 155 23.84 -25.33 -13.13
N LEU A 156 22.63 -25.02 -12.68
CA LEU A 156 21.69 -25.98 -12.12
C LEU A 156 20.93 -26.78 -13.19
N GLY A 157 21.10 -26.46 -14.48
CA GLY A 157 20.40 -27.12 -15.58
C GLY A 157 18.90 -26.85 -15.58
N VAL A 158 18.46 -25.72 -15.04
CA VAL A 158 17.05 -25.32 -15.07
C VAL A 158 16.67 -24.92 -16.49
N ASP A 159 15.58 -25.48 -17.00
CA ASP A 159 15.00 -25.10 -18.29
C ASP A 159 14.06 -23.90 -18.09
N PHE A 160 14.61 -22.69 -18.17
CA PHE A 160 13.87 -21.45 -17.92
C PHE A 160 13.79 -20.53 -19.14
N ALA A 161 12.62 -19.89 -19.26
CA ALA A 161 12.32 -18.85 -20.23
C ALA A 161 12.63 -17.46 -19.65
N LEU A 162 13.07 -16.57 -20.52
CA LEU A 162 13.06 -15.11 -20.33
C LEU A 162 12.34 -14.55 -21.55
N ALA A 163 11.07 -14.21 -21.41
CA ALA A 163 10.28 -13.66 -22.50
C ALA A 163 9.45 -12.50 -21.98
N ASN A 164 9.47 -11.37 -22.68
CA ASN A 164 8.58 -10.23 -22.45
C ASN A 164 8.51 -9.71 -20.99
N VAL A 165 9.53 -9.91 -20.16
CA VAL A 165 9.50 -9.52 -18.74
C VAL A 165 9.30 -8.00 -18.60
N ASP A 166 8.07 -7.59 -18.26
CA ASP A 166 7.71 -6.20 -17.95
C ASP A 166 7.58 -6.00 -16.43
N CYS A 167 7.48 -4.76 -16.00
CA CYS A 167 7.31 -4.36 -14.61
C CYS A 167 6.00 -4.90 -14.03
N CYS A 168 6.05 -5.45 -12.81
CA CYS A 168 4.90 -5.89 -11.99
C CYS A 168 3.85 -4.80 -11.70
N GLY A 169 4.16 -3.54 -12.00
CA GLY A 169 3.27 -2.40 -11.78
C GLY A 169 3.24 -1.90 -10.33
N MET A 170 3.90 -2.58 -9.39
CA MET A 170 3.85 -2.25 -7.96
C MET A 170 4.22 -0.79 -7.63
N PRO A 171 5.25 -0.18 -8.24
CA PRO A 171 5.55 1.23 -8.01
C PRO A 171 4.38 2.18 -8.36
N TYR A 172 3.67 1.90 -9.46
CA TYR A 172 2.48 2.68 -9.84
C TYR A 172 1.34 2.46 -8.83
N HIS A 173 1.14 1.22 -8.38
CA HIS A 173 0.13 0.89 -7.37
C HIS A 173 0.37 1.66 -6.07
N GLU A 174 1.61 1.63 -5.57
CA GLU A 174 1.98 2.30 -4.33
C GLU A 174 1.94 3.82 -4.46
N LEU A 175 2.20 4.39 -5.64
CA LEU A 175 2.07 5.83 -5.87
C LEU A 175 0.62 6.30 -6.13
N GLY A 176 -0.37 5.40 -6.04
CA GLY A 176 -1.78 5.72 -6.29
C GLY A 176 -2.15 5.85 -7.78
N LEU A 177 -1.22 5.56 -8.70
CA LEU A 177 -1.40 5.63 -10.15
C LEU A 177 -2.14 4.37 -10.67
N SER A 178 -3.40 4.23 -10.26
CA SER A 178 -4.19 3.01 -10.46
C SER A 178 -4.40 2.63 -11.93
N ASP A 179 -4.59 3.61 -12.82
CA ASP A 179 -4.80 3.34 -14.25
C ASP A 179 -3.55 2.78 -14.91
N LYS A 180 -2.38 3.39 -14.64
CA LYS A 180 -1.09 2.87 -15.12
C LYS A 180 -0.77 1.49 -14.54
N PHE A 181 -1.10 1.26 -13.26
CA PHE A 181 -0.96 -0.07 -12.65
C PHE A 181 -1.79 -1.12 -13.40
N ARG A 182 -3.05 -0.83 -13.72
CA ARG A 182 -3.93 -1.74 -14.48
C ARG A 182 -3.39 -2.00 -15.89
N GLU A 183 -2.89 -0.97 -16.57
CA GLU A 183 -2.24 -1.12 -17.88
C GLU A 183 -1.06 -2.09 -17.82
N LYS A 184 -0.17 -1.94 -16.82
CA LYS A 184 0.99 -2.82 -16.64
C LYS A 184 0.61 -4.26 -16.33
N ILE A 185 -0.36 -4.47 -15.45
CA ILE A 185 -0.87 -5.81 -15.14
C ILE A 185 -1.54 -6.46 -16.37
N ALA A 186 -2.25 -5.68 -17.19
CA ALA A 186 -2.88 -6.20 -18.40
C ALA A 186 -1.83 -6.71 -19.41
N LYS A 187 -0.71 -6.01 -19.57
CA LYS A 187 0.43 -6.46 -20.39
C LYS A 187 1.04 -7.74 -19.83
N LEU A 188 1.29 -7.81 -18.53
CA LEU A 188 1.87 -9.00 -17.90
C LEU A 188 1.03 -10.28 -18.05
N ARG A 189 -0.29 -10.17 -18.06
CA ARG A 189 -1.19 -11.32 -18.26
C ARG A 189 -1.02 -11.98 -19.62
N GLN A 190 -0.56 -11.24 -20.63
CA GLN A 190 -0.34 -11.80 -21.97
C GLN A 190 0.86 -12.75 -21.98
N ILE A 191 1.89 -12.47 -21.18
CA ILE A 191 3.11 -13.27 -21.08
C ILE A 191 2.84 -14.67 -20.52
N SER A 192 1.97 -14.77 -19.51
CA SER A 192 1.61 -16.05 -18.89
C SER A 192 0.86 -17.02 -19.80
N VAL A 193 0.50 -16.62 -21.02
CA VAL A 193 -0.19 -17.45 -22.02
C VAL A 193 0.77 -17.95 -23.11
N GLU A 194 1.95 -17.35 -23.22
CA GLU A 194 2.93 -17.62 -24.29
C GLU A 194 4.07 -18.56 -23.86
N VAL A 195 4.19 -18.89 -22.57
CA VAL A 195 5.20 -19.79 -21.98
C VAL A 195 4.56 -21.09 -21.51
#